data_AF-A0A936ER41-F1
#
_entry.id   AF-A0A936ER41-F1
#
_cell.length_a   1.000
_cell.length_b   1.000
_cell.length_c   1.000
_cell.angle_alpha   90.00
_cell.angle_beta   90.00
_cell.angle_gamma   90.00
#
_symmetry.space_group_name_H-M   'P 1'
#
loop_
_entity.id
_entity.type
_entity.pdbx_description
1 polymer ?
#
loop_
_entity_poly.entity_id
_entity_poly.type
_entity_poly.pdbx_seq_one_letter_code
_entity_poly.pdbx_strand_id
1 'polypeptide(L)'
;MSSQRSLAQALGIDAALVSRYQARGMPTDNVAAARAWRQKNIAPYARMTTRSPEARGQQEKVDDLAVMTGEESVAVVAALSVTAAARIDAGQTLGDLELPLRAALRSVPLLRAKEVQLPRPVWDALCADAIAALGTLDNCEAERERFKADATEVEAMGEFWFKAAAGLVRAREAMGPRQT
;
A
#
# COMPACT_ATOMS: atom_id res chain seq x y z
N MET A 1 -31.47 12.14 -12.88
CA MET A 1 -30.03 12.36 -13.18
C MET A 1 -29.35 12.80 -11.90
N SER A 2 -28.63 11.89 -11.23
CA SER A 2 -27.92 12.23 -9.99
C SER A 2 -26.62 12.96 -10.35
N SER A 3 -26.63 14.28 -10.16
CA SER A 3 -25.47 15.14 -10.42
C SER A 3 -24.27 14.72 -9.57
N GLN A 4 -23.05 14.78 -10.12
CA GLN A 4 -21.78 14.50 -9.41
C GLN A 4 -21.69 15.22 -8.05
N ARG A 5 -22.33 16.38 -7.91
CA ARG A 5 -22.45 17.14 -6.64
C ARG A 5 -23.24 16.39 -5.56
N SER A 6 -24.33 15.73 -5.94
CA SER A 6 -25.15 14.90 -5.04
C SER A 6 -24.39 13.66 -4.58
N LEU A 7 -23.60 13.05 -5.49
CA LEU A 7 -22.78 11.89 -5.17
C LEU A 7 -21.61 12.27 -4.24
N ALA A 8 -20.98 13.42 -4.49
CA ALA A 8 -19.92 13.98 -3.66
C ALA A 8 -20.41 14.23 -2.22
N GLN A 9 -21.58 14.86 -2.08
CA GLN A 9 -22.21 15.15 -0.80
C GLN A 9 -22.57 13.88 -0.03
N ALA A 10 -23.13 12.87 -0.71
CA ALA A 10 -23.49 11.59 -0.08
C ALA A 10 -22.26 10.76 0.35
N LEU A 11 -21.14 10.91 -0.35
CA LEU A 11 -19.87 10.24 -0.05
C LEU A 11 -18.97 11.02 0.92
N GLY A 12 -19.31 12.28 1.24
CA GLY A 12 -18.53 13.17 2.10
C GLY A 12 -17.17 13.53 1.50
N ILE A 13 -17.12 13.74 0.18
CA ILE A 13 -15.88 14.06 -0.57
C ILE A 13 -16.11 15.26 -1.48
N ASP A 14 -15.02 15.87 -1.94
CA ASP A 14 -15.07 16.95 -2.91
C ASP A 14 -15.56 16.47 -4.30
N ALA A 15 -16.27 17.33 -5.03
CA ALA A 15 -16.78 17.01 -6.36
C ALA A 15 -15.67 16.75 -7.40
N ALA A 16 -14.51 17.37 -7.25
CA ALA A 16 -13.33 17.09 -8.08
C ALA A 16 -12.80 15.67 -7.86
N LEU A 17 -12.88 15.14 -6.63
CA LEU A 17 -12.50 13.76 -6.32
C LEU A 17 -13.47 12.76 -6.96
N VAL A 18 -14.76 13.07 -7.04
CA VAL A 18 -15.74 12.21 -7.72
C VAL A 18 -15.39 12.03 -9.18
N SER A 19 -15.04 13.11 -9.89
CA SER A 19 -14.63 13.03 -11.31
C SER A 19 -13.34 12.21 -11.48
N ARG A 20 -12.37 12.37 -10.57
CA ARG A 20 -11.12 11.58 -10.59
C ARG A 20 -11.37 10.10 -10.30
N TYR A 21 -12.25 9.77 -9.36
CA TYR A 21 -12.59 8.40 -9.04
C TYR A 21 -13.43 7.75 -10.14
N GLN A 22 -14.31 8.51 -10.79
CA GLN A 22 -15.07 8.05 -11.95
C GLN A 22 -14.12 7.66 -13.11
N ALA A 23 -13.09 8.46 -13.38
CA ALA A 23 -12.06 8.13 -14.36
C ALA A 23 -11.26 6.85 -14.03
N ARG A 24 -11.24 6.46 -12.74
CA ARG A 24 -10.63 5.20 -12.24
C ARG A 24 -11.61 4.02 -12.17
N GLY A 25 -12.80 4.16 -12.72
CA GLY A 25 -13.82 3.11 -12.73
C GLY A 25 -14.64 3.02 -11.44
N MET A 26 -14.71 4.10 -10.65
CA MET A 26 -15.68 4.19 -9.56
C MET A 26 -17.09 4.23 -10.14
N PRO A 27 -17.99 3.30 -9.77
CA PRO A 27 -19.38 3.37 -10.17
C PRO A 27 -20.02 4.65 -9.61
N THR A 28 -20.64 5.45 -10.48
CA THR A 28 -21.27 6.75 -10.13
C THR A 28 -22.79 6.71 -10.14
N ASP A 29 -23.31 5.58 -10.57
CA ASP A 29 -24.71 5.19 -10.66
C ASP A 29 -25.32 4.86 -9.29
N ASN A 30 -24.50 4.42 -8.32
CA ASN A 30 -24.96 4.07 -6.98
C ASN A 30 -23.98 4.52 -5.88
N VAL A 31 -24.48 5.28 -4.90
CA VAL A 31 -23.72 5.75 -3.72
C VAL A 31 -23.14 4.59 -2.92
N ALA A 32 -23.89 3.49 -2.76
CA ALA A 32 -23.43 2.31 -2.03
C ALA A 32 -22.27 1.60 -2.75
N ALA A 33 -22.36 1.47 -4.08
CA ALA A 33 -21.30 0.90 -4.90
C ALA A 33 -20.06 1.80 -4.94
N ALA A 34 -20.24 3.12 -5.03
CA ALA A 34 -19.16 4.10 -4.96
C ALA A 34 -18.45 4.06 -3.60
N ARG A 35 -19.19 3.90 -2.50
CA ARG A 35 -18.64 3.78 -1.15
C ARG A 35 -17.87 2.47 -0.98
N ALA A 36 -18.40 1.35 -1.48
CA ALA A 36 -17.71 0.05 -1.45
C ALA A 36 -16.44 0.06 -2.31
N TRP A 37 -16.52 0.64 -3.51
CA TRP A 37 -15.36 0.86 -4.37
C TRP A 37 -14.32 1.73 -3.66
N ARG A 38 -14.74 2.83 -3.03
CA ARG A 38 -13.83 3.70 -2.27
C ARG A 38 -13.22 2.96 -1.08
N GLN A 39 -13.97 2.19 -0.31
CA GLN A 39 -13.42 1.42 0.81
C GLN A 39 -12.43 0.34 0.36
N LYS A 40 -12.67 -0.26 -0.81
CA LYS A 40 -11.83 -1.30 -1.39
C LYS A 40 -10.58 -0.75 -2.06
N ASN A 41 -10.67 0.41 -2.71
CA ASN A 41 -9.61 0.98 -3.53
C ASN A 41 -8.89 2.17 -2.88
N ILE A 42 -9.49 2.80 -1.87
CA ILE A 42 -8.99 4.00 -1.19
C ILE A 42 -9.00 3.71 0.32
N ALA A 43 -7.92 3.09 0.77
CA ALA A 43 -7.73 2.59 2.12
C ALA A 43 -7.86 3.69 3.21
N PRO A 44 -8.01 3.32 4.50
CA PRO A 44 -8.42 4.18 5.62
C PRO A 44 -7.52 5.39 5.94
N TYR A 45 -6.30 5.45 5.40
CA TYR A 45 -5.35 6.53 5.67
C TYR A 45 -5.79 7.90 5.13
N ALA A 46 -6.71 7.92 4.15
CA ALA A 46 -7.38 9.15 3.71
C ALA A 46 -8.27 9.79 4.79
N ARG A 47 -8.53 9.12 5.92
CA ARG A 47 -9.36 9.63 7.03
C ARG A 47 -8.57 10.40 8.09
N MET A 48 -7.23 10.38 8.05
CA MET A 48 -6.37 11.09 9.01
C MET A 48 -6.09 12.56 8.63
N THR A 49 -6.51 13.01 7.46
CA THR A 49 -5.94 14.18 6.76
C THR A 49 -6.56 15.53 7.09
N THR A 50 -7.53 15.64 7.99
CA THR A 50 -8.31 16.89 8.12
C THR A 50 -7.78 17.94 9.11
N ARG A 51 -6.56 17.86 9.67
CA ARG A 51 -6.14 18.85 10.69
C ARG A 51 -4.75 19.52 10.59
N SER A 52 -3.82 19.13 9.71
CA SER A 52 -2.50 19.82 9.62
C SER A 52 -2.10 20.14 8.16
N PRO A 53 -1.54 21.34 7.87
CA PRO A 53 -1.00 21.70 6.56
C PRO A 53 0.10 20.76 6.05
N GLU A 54 0.93 20.23 6.96
CA GLU A 54 2.01 19.29 6.62
C GLU A 54 1.47 17.93 6.18
N ALA A 55 0.41 17.45 6.87
CA ALA A 55 -0.30 16.23 6.51
C ALA A 55 -1.00 16.36 5.15
N ARG A 56 -1.46 17.56 4.79
CA ARG A 56 -2.05 17.85 3.47
C ARG A 56 -1.01 17.74 2.35
N GLY A 57 0.18 18.30 2.53
CA GLY A 57 1.26 18.19 1.53
C GLY A 57 1.77 16.75 1.34
N GLN A 58 1.81 15.96 2.41
CA GLN A 58 2.12 14.52 2.32
C GLN A 58 1.02 13.75 1.60
N GLN A 59 -0.25 14.08 1.84
CA GLN A 59 -1.38 13.44 1.16
C GLN A 59 -1.41 13.79 -0.34
N GLU A 60 -1.16 15.05 -0.73
CA GLU A 60 -1.09 15.45 -2.13
C GLU A 60 -0.02 14.65 -2.88
N LYS A 61 1.18 14.47 -2.28
CA LYS A 61 2.22 13.61 -2.85
C LYS A 61 1.77 12.15 -2.98
N VAL A 62 1.12 11.59 -1.97
CA VAL A 62 0.61 10.21 -2.01
C VAL A 62 -0.46 10.05 -3.09
N ASP A 63 -1.34 11.03 -3.23
CA ASP A 63 -2.40 11.04 -4.22
C ASP A 63 -1.82 11.12 -5.64
N ASP A 64 -0.81 11.97 -5.87
CA ASP A 64 -0.11 12.08 -7.15
C ASP A 64 0.61 10.77 -7.51
N LEU A 65 1.31 10.17 -6.56
CA LEU A 65 1.97 8.86 -6.73
C LEU A 65 0.95 7.74 -7.01
N ALA A 66 -0.24 7.82 -6.42
CA ALA A 66 -1.31 6.86 -6.68
C ALA A 66 -1.96 7.03 -8.08
N VAL A 67 -1.69 8.13 -8.80
CA VAL A 67 -2.12 8.33 -10.20
C VAL A 67 -1.12 7.74 -11.18
N MET A 68 0.14 7.55 -10.78
CA MET A 68 1.19 7.03 -11.66
C MET A 68 0.89 5.60 -12.10
N THR A 69 1.24 5.26 -13.34
CA THR A 69 1.07 3.90 -13.87
C THR A 69 2.29 3.49 -14.68
N GLY A 70 2.65 2.21 -14.59
CA GLY A 70 3.64 1.62 -15.49
C GLY A 70 5.08 2.05 -15.19
N GLU A 71 5.83 2.49 -16.19
CA GLU A 71 7.29 2.65 -16.09
C GLU A 71 7.71 3.74 -15.09
N GLU A 72 6.94 4.82 -15.01
CA GLU A 72 7.22 5.93 -14.11
C GLU A 72 7.13 5.50 -12.64
N SER A 73 6.26 4.53 -12.32
CA SER A 73 6.09 4.02 -10.95
C SER A 73 7.34 3.30 -10.44
N VAL A 74 7.98 2.49 -11.30
CA VAL A 74 9.21 1.76 -10.97
C VAL A 74 10.37 2.74 -10.76
N ALA A 75 10.49 3.75 -11.62
CA ALA A 75 11.52 4.78 -11.49
C ALA A 75 11.38 5.60 -10.20
N VAL A 76 10.15 5.95 -9.81
CA VAL A 76 9.92 6.67 -8.56
C VAL A 76 10.18 5.80 -7.32
N VAL A 77 9.81 4.51 -7.36
CA VAL A 77 10.18 3.57 -6.30
C VAL A 77 11.70 3.50 -6.15
N ALA A 78 12.44 3.43 -7.26
CA ALA A 78 13.90 3.43 -7.25
C ALA A 78 14.48 4.75 -6.68
N ALA A 79 13.92 5.91 -7.03
CA ALA A 79 14.38 7.18 -6.49
C ALA A 79 14.13 7.30 -4.97
N LEU A 80 12.93 6.92 -4.51
CA LEU A 80 12.58 6.94 -3.09
C LEU A 80 13.39 5.91 -2.29
N SER A 81 13.73 4.77 -2.88
CA SER A 81 14.49 3.71 -2.20
C SER A 81 15.91 4.12 -1.88
N VAL A 82 16.56 4.92 -2.73
CA VAL A 82 17.90 5.47 -2.47
C VAL A 82 17.88 6.38 -1.24
N THR A 83 16.90 7.28 -1.14
CA THR A 83 16.76 8.16 0.03
C THR A 83 16.41 7.36 1.29
N ALA A 84 15.53 6.36 1.17
CA ALA A 84 15.17 5.48 2.28
C ALA A 84 16.37 4.69 2.81
N ALA A 85 17.19 4.13 1.92
CA ALA A 85 18.38 3.38 2.30
C ALA A 85 19.40 4.26 3.05
N ALA A 86 19.68 5.46 2.53
CA ALA A 86 20.59 6.39 3.19
C ALA A 86 20.15 6.76 4.62
N ARG A 87 18.83 6.83 4.87
CA ARG A 87 18.31 7.05 6.23
C ARG A 87 18.51 5.86 7.13
N ILE A 88 18.23 4.65 6.64
CA ILE A 88 18.42 3.42 7.42
C ILE A 88 19.91 3.22 7.74
N ASP A 89 20.80 3.49 6.79
CA ASP A 89 22.25 3.42 6.99
C ASP A 89 22.74 4.42 8.05
N ALA A 90 22.05 5.56 8.18
CA ALA A 90 22.27 6.53 9.25
C ALA A 90 21.62 6.14 10.60
N GLY A 91 21.01 4.96 10.70
CA GLY A 91 20.31 4.47 11.90
C GLY A 91 18.93 5.09 12.13
N GLN A 92 18.34 5.72 11.11
CA GLN A 92 17.02 6.36 11.18
C GLN A 92 15.92 5.44 10.65
N THR A 93 14.67 5.70 11.08
CA THR A 93 13.49 5.02 10.55
C THR A 93 13.03 5.68 9.23
N LEU A 94 12.15 4.99 8.48
CA LEU A 94 11.59 5.53 7.23
C LEU A 94 10.78 6.82 7.46
N GLY A 95 10.06 6.92 8.58
CA GLY A 95 9.34 8.12 8.99
C GLY A 95 8.37 8.61 7.90
N ASP A 96 8.54 9.85 7.47
CA ASP A 96 7.74 10.49 6.42
C ASP A 96 7.93 9.89 5.01
N LEU A 97 8.97 9.08 4.78
CA LEU A 97 9.20 8.38 3.50
C LEU A 97 8.41 7.08 3.38
N GLU A 98 7.97 6.50 4.49
CA GLU A 98 7.28 5.20 4.45
C GLU A 98 5.99 5.29 3.63
N LEU A 99 5.18 6.32 3.88
CA LEU A 99 3.89 6.49 3.22
C LEU A 99 4.04 6.74 1.70
N PRO A 100 4.89 7.67 1.22
CA PRO A 100 5.19 7.82 -0.20
C PRO A 100 5.75 6.53 -0.84
N LEU A 101 6.64 5.82 -0.17
CA LEU A 101 7.25 4.60 -0.72
C LEU A 101 6.22 3.48 -0.88
N ARG A 102 5.34 3.29 0.11
CA ARG A 102 4.21 2.36 0.00
C ARG A 102 3.22 2.78 -1.08
N ALA A 103 2.96 4.07 -1.24
CA ALA A 103 2.09 4.58 -2.30
C ALA A 103 2.67 4.32 -3.69
N ALA A 104 3.97 4.58 -3.87
CA ALA A 104 4.69 4.28 -5.10
C ALA A 104 4.67 2.77 -5.41
N LEU A 105 4.91 1.91 -4.42
CA LEU A 105 4.82 0.45 -4.59
C LEU A 105 3.42 -0.02 -5.02
N ARG A 106 2.34 0.56 -4.48
CA ARG A 106 0.97 0.23 -4.90
C ARG A 106 0.67 0.62 -6.35
N SER A 107 1.38 1.60 -6.88
CA SER A 107 1.21 2.07 -8.26
C SER A 107 1.92 1.18 -9.29
N VAL A 108 2.84 0.31 -8.84
CA VAL A 108 3.54 -0.63 -9.71
C VAL A 108 2.62 -1.82 -10.04
N PRO A 109 2.38 -2.12 -11.33
CA PRO A 109 1.65 -3.33 -11.73
C PRO A 109 2.38 -4.60 -11.29
N LEU A 110 1.65 -5.62 -10.83
CA LEU A 110 2.25 -6.89 -10.35
C LEU A 110 3.15 -7.58 -11.40
N LEU A 111 2.81 -7.48 -12.68
CA LEU A 111 3.63 -7.99 -13.80
C LEU A 111 5.05 -7.38 -13.83
N ARG A 112 5.22 -6.19 -13.26
CA ARG A 112 6.48 -5.44 -13.15
C ARG A 112 7.06 -5.45 -11.74
N ALA A 113 6.45 -6.14 -10.78
CA ALA A 113 6.95 -6.22 -9.41
C ALA A 113 8.40 -6.73 -9.34
N LYS A 114 8.79 -7.63 -10.24
CA LYS A 114 10.16 -8.14 -10.40
C LYS A 114 11.19 -7.09 -10.81
N GLU A 115 10.76 -5.97 -11.39
CA GLU A 115 11.63 -4.87 -11.79
C GLU A 115 11.93 -3.93 -10.62
N VAL A 116 11.17 -4.02 -9.54
CA VAL A 116 11.38 -3.22 -8.33
C VAL A 116 12.58 -3.77 -7.56
N GLN A 117 13.68 -3.04 -7.64
CA GLN A 117 14.87 -3.31 -6.84
C GLN A 117 14.91 -2.37 -5.64
N LEU A 118 14.53 -2.88 -4.46
CA LEU A 118 14.75 -2.19 -3.19
C LEU A 118 15.93 -2.80 -2.45
N PRO A 119 16.76 -1.97 -1.76
CA PRO A 119 17.75 -2.47 -0.84
C PRO A 119 17.12 -3.34 0.26
N ARG A 120 17.82 -4.39 0.68
CA ARG A 120 17.32 -5.33 1.69
C ARG A 120 16.83 -4.67 2.99
N PRO A 121 17.54 -3.68 3.56
CA PRO A 121 17.07 -3.00 4.78
C PRO A 121 15.73 -2.26 4.59
N VAL A 122 15.47 -1.76 3.37
CA VAL A 122 14.20 -1.10 3.04
C VAL A 122 13.08 -2.14 2.93
N TRP A 123 13.34 -3.31 2.34
CA TRP A 123 12.40 -4.43 2.34
C TRP A 123 12.03 -4.86 3.76
N ASP A 124 13.04 -5.07 4.61
CA ASP A 124 12.83 -5.53 5.99
C ASP A 124 12.01 -4.50 6.79
N ALA A 125 12.28 -3.20 6.62
CA ALA A 125 11.51 -2.13 7.26
C ALA A 125 10.05 -2.09 6.79
N LEU A 126 9.78 -2.24 5.48
CA LEU A 126 8.41 -2.21 4.95
C LEU A 126 7.61 -3.47 5.27
N CYS A 127 8.28 -4.61 5.39
CA CYS A 127 7.69 -5.91 5.69
C CYS A 127 7.70 -6.25 7.19
N ALA A 128 8.21 -5.37 8.06
CA ALA A 128 8.41 -5.64 9.48
C ALA A 128 7.16 -6.19 10.17
N ASP A 129 5.98 -5.61 9.92
CA ASP A 129 4.71 -6.07 10.50
C ASP A 129 4.32 -7.49 10.03
N ALA A 130 4.54 -7.80 8.75
CA ALA A 130 4.24 -9.11 8.20
C ALA A 130 5.22 -10.17 8.73
N ILE A 131 6.49 -9.80 8.87
CA ILE A 131 7.52 -10.66 9.49
C ILE A 131 7.19 -10.90 10.96
N ALA A 132 6.83 -9.86 11.72
CA ALA A 132 6.44 -9.98 13.12
C ALA A 132 5.19 -10.87 13.29
N ALA A 133 4.23 -10.79 12.37
CA ALA A 133 3.01 -11.58 12.39
C ALA A 133 3.23 -13.07 12.06
N LEU A 134 4.26 -13.40 11.30
CA LEU A 134 4.67 -14.80 11.08
C LEU A 134 5.30 -15.41 12.34
N GLY A 135 5.63 -14.59 13.34
CA GLY A 135 6.28 -15.01 14.57
C GLY A 135 7.71 -15.49 14.34
N THR A 136 8.39 -15.85 15.41
CA THR A 136 9.62 -16.65 15.32
C THR A 136 9.20 -18.05 14.91
N LEU A 137 9.15 -18.33 13.60
CA LEU A 137 9.21 -19.71 13.15
C LEU A 137 10.54 -20.26 13.68
N ASP A 138 10.46 -21.22 14.60
CA ASP A 138 11.61 -22.01 15.01
C ASP A 138 12.18 -22.60 13.73
N ASN A 139 13.27 -22.01 13.24
CA ASN A 139 13.96 -22.42 12.03
C ASN A 139 14.70 -23.73 12.33
N CYS A 140 13.96 -24.81 12.56
CA CYS A 140 14.56 -26.14 12.59
C CYS A 140 15.08 -26.41 11.17
N GLU A 141 16.39 -26.64 11.08
CA GLU A 141 17.12 -26.95 9.83
C GLU A 141 16.43 -28.04 8.99
N ALA A 142 15.72 -28.95 9.66
CA ALA A 142 14.89 -30.01 9.07
C ALA A 142 13.72 -29.54 8.19
N GLU A 143 13.16 -28.34 8.41
CA GLU A 143 12.09 -27.80 7.56
C GLU A 143 12.64 -27.14 6.28
N ARG A 144 13.87 -26.60 6.33
CA ARG A 144 14.52 -26.01 5.14
C ARG A 144 14.78 -27.03 4.03
N GLU A 145 15.13 -28.26 4.38
CA GLU A 145 15.36 -29.33 3.40
C GLU A 145 14.06 -29.91 2.81
N ARG A 146 12.91 -29.72 3.49
CA ARG A 146 11.60 -30.17 3.00
C ARG A 146 10.90 -29.16 2.11
N PHE A 147 11.26 -27.88 2.21
CA PHE A 147 10.63 -26.82 1.43
C PHE A 147 11.24 -26.71 0.03
N LYS A 148 10.83 -27.63 -0.87
CA LYS A 148 11.04 -27.46 -2.31
C LYS A 148 9.85 -26.71 -2.89
N ALA A 149 9.89 -25.39 -2.75
CA ALA A 149 8.89 -24.54 -3.41
C ALA A 149 8.95 -24.77 -4.92
N ASP A 150 7.81 -25.07 -5.53
CA ASP A 150 7.71 -25.07 -6.99
C ASP A 150 7.71 -23.62 -7.54
N ALA A 151 7.84 -23.48 -8.86
CA ALA A 151 7.90 -22.16 -9.49
C ALA A 151 6.66 -21.29 -9.20
N THR A 152 5.49 -21.92 -9.05
CA THR A 152 4.22 -21.26 -8.74
C THR A 152 4.21 -20.76 -7.30
N GLU A 153 4.71 -21.57 -6.36
CA GLU A 153 4.82 -21.20 -4.95
C GLU A 153 5.84 -20.07 -4.74
N VAL A 154 6.94 -20.07 -5.49
CA VAL A 154 7.92 -18.96 -5.47
C VAL A 154 7.30 -17.67 -5.99
N GLU A 155 6.53 -17.73 -7.07
CA GLU A 155 5.84 -16.56 -7.63
C GLU A 155 4.78 -16.02 -6.66
N ALA A 156 3.97 -16.90 -6.07
CA ALA A 156 2.98 -16.52 -5.06
C ALA A 156 3.63 -15.90 -3.81
N MET A 157 4.79 -16.43 -3.37
CA MET A 157 5.57 -15.87 -2.27
C MET A 157 6.09 -14.47 -2.61
N GLY A 158 6.60 -14.27 -3.82
CA GLY A 158 7.05 -12.97 -4.30
C GLY A 158 5.91 -11.94 -4.34
N GLU A 159 4.75 -12.33 -4.86
CA GLU A 159 3.56 -11.47 -4.88
C GLU A 159 3.08 -11.12 -3.47
N PHE A 160 3.10 -12.09 -2.55
CA PHE A 160 2.76 -11.85 -1.15
C PHE A 160 3.67 -10.80 -0.51
N TRP A 161 4.99 -10.95 -0.62
CA TRP A 161 5.95 -10.00 -0.03
C TRP A 161 5.88 -8.62 -0.67
N PHE A 162 5.63 -8.56 -1.98
CA PHE A 162 5.38 -7.31 -2.67
C PHE A 162 4.14 -6.60 -2.11
N LYS A 163 3.03 -7.32 -1.95
CA LYS A 163 1.80 -6.78 -1.35
C LYS A 163 2.00 -6.39 0.12
N ALA A 164 2.81 -7.13 0.87
CA ALA A 164 3.15 -6.80 2.25
C ALA A 164 3.94 -5.48 2.33
N ALA A 165 4.98 -5.31 1.51
CA ALA A 165 5.72 -4.06 1.44
C ALA A 165 4.86 -2.88 0.97
N ALA A 166 3.96 -3.11 0.01
CA ALA A 166 2.96 -2.13 -0.41
C ALA A 166 1.90 -1.83 0.67
N GLY A 167 1.89 -2.53 1.80
CA GLY A 167 0.91 -2.38 2.88
C GLY A 167 -0.51 -2.82 2.48
N LEU A 168 -0.63 -3.73 1.52
CA LEU A 168 -1.87 -4.34 1.07
C LEU A 168 -2.21 -5.62 1.86
N VAL A 169 -1.21 -6.26 2.46
CA VAL A 169 -1.40 -7.34 3.44
C VAL A 169 -1.39 -6.73 4.84
N ARG A 170 -2.33 -7.12 5.69
CA ARG A 170 -2.34 -6.76 7.10
C ARG A 170 -2.32 -8.01 7.94
N ALA A 171 -1.49 -8.00 9.00
CA ALA A 171 -1.69 -8.91 10.10
C ALA A 171 -3.11 -8.67 10.63
N ARG A 172 -3.94 -9.71 10.63
CA ARG A 172 -5.22 -9.64 11.32
C ARG A 172 -4.88 -9.50 12.80
N GLU A 173 -5.20 -8.37 13.41
CA GLU A 173 -5.15 -8.24 14.86
C GLU A 173 -5.85 -9.46 15.44
N ALA A 174 -5.14 -10.22 16.28
CA ALA A 174 -5.71 -11.33 17.01
C ALA A 174 -6.91 -10.77 17.76
N MET A 175 -8.10 -11.09 17.26
CA MET A 175 -9.37 -10.62 17.80
C MET A 175 -9.41 -11.13 19.24
N GLY A 176 -9.12 -10.24 20.20
CA GLY A 176 -9.19 -10.54 21.62
C GLY A 176 -10.55 -11.15 21.96
N PRO A 177 -10.62 -12.05 22.94
CA PRO A 177 -11.83 -12.79 23.24
C PRO A 177 -12.99 -11.82 23.44
N ARG A 178 -14.08 -12.01 22.68
CA ARG A 178 -15.33 -11.29 22.88
C ARG A 178 -15.75 -11.55 24.32
N GLN A 179 -15.62 -10.54 25.19
CA GLN A 179 -16.26 -10.56 26.49
C GLN A 179 -17.76 -10.42 26.24
N THR A 180 -18.46 -11.55 26.39
CA THR A 180 -19.90 -11.63 26.61
C THR A 180 -20.25 -11.19 28.02
#